data_AF-A0ABD0KFL8-F1
#
_entry.id   AF-A0ABD0KFL8-F1
#
_cell.length_a   1.000
_cell.length_b   1.000
_cell.length_c   1.000
_cell.angle_alpha   90.00
_cell.angle_beta   90.00
_cell.angle_gamma   90.00
#
_symmetry.space_group_name_H-M   'P 1'
#
loop_
_entity.id
_entity.type
_entity.pdbx_description
1 polymer ?
#
loop_
_entity_poly.entity_id
_entity_poly.type
_entity_poly.pdbx_seq_one_letter_code
_entity_poly.pdbx_strand_id
1 'polypeptide(L)'
;MENITSAPFVASELLEYVPEIRGSFKDAWIYMNNHYTKFQIATWGSLIVHELVYFIACLPGFLFQFFPFMRRFKIQRDRPEGVDKQWKCFKLLMFNHFCIQGPLILGTYAFTEFFNIPFDWDSMPPWWNIALRVFGCAVIEDTWHYFLHYALHDRRIYKHIHKVHHHFQTPFGMTSLVLTIDVHSGYDLPWLNLFHLFPFYAGARFHDFHHYNFVGNYASTFTWWDKIFGTDQQYKEYCAKQILSKADKEKKAK
;
A
#
# COMPACT_ATOMS: atom_id res chain seq x y z
N MET A 1 1.73 2.40 -39.73
CA MET A 1 1.99 1.47 -38.61
C MET A 1 3.35 1.84 -38.07
N GLU A 2 3.38 2.75 -37.09
CA GLU A 2 4.63 3.19 -36.46
C GLU A 2 4.90 2.35 -35.21
N ASN A 3 6.15 1.94 -35.11
CA ASN A 3 6.67 0.91 -34.22
C ASN A 3 6.87 1.50 -32.82
N ILE A 4 6.07 1.08 -31.84
CA ILE A 4 6.18 1.49 -30.44
C ILE A 4 7.30 0.66 -29.79
N THR A 5 8.56 0.97 -30.08
CA THR A 5 9.73 0.36 -29.42
C THR A 5 10.81 1.41 -29.10
N SER A 6 10.42 2.56 -28.55
CA SER A 6 11.33 3.61 -28.08
C SER A 6 11.47 3.66 -26.54
N ALA A 7 11.55 2.49 -25.91
CA ALA A 7 11.97 2.35 -24.50
C ALA A 7 13.49 2.50 -24.19
N PRO A 8 14.47 2.58 -25.14
CA PRO A 8 15.88 2.68 -24.73
C PRO A 8 16.32 4.06 -24.25
N PHE A 9 15.61 5.14 -24.61
CA PHE A 9 16.08 6.53 -24.37
C PHE A 9 15.97 6.94 -22.89
N VAL A 10 14.90 6.52 -22.20
CA VAL A 10 14.68 6.88 -20.79
C VAL A 10 15.64 6.12 -19.85
N ALA A 11 15.99 4.89 -20.21
CA ALA A 11 16.90 4.08 -19.39
C ALA A 11 18.33 4.64 -19.40
N SER A 12 18.81 5.16 -20.54
CA SER A 12 20.16 5.75 -20.64
C SER A 12 20.30 7.05 -19.85
N GLU A 13 19.30 7.93 -19.88
CA GLU A 13 19.32 9.18 -19.08
C GLU A 13 19.27 8.87 -17.59
N LEU A 14 18.40 7.95 -17.15
CA LEU A 14 18.33 7.54 -15.74
C LEU A 14 19.65 6.92 -15.26
N LEU A 15 20.33 6.15 -16.10
CA LEU A 15 21.63 5.54 -15.76
C LEU A 15 22.75 6.58 -15.60
N GLU A 16 22.66 7.74 -16.25
CA GLU A 16 23.61 8.85 -16.08
C GLU A 16 23.44 9.55 -14.71
N TYR A 17 22.20 9.68 -14.23
CA TYR A 17 21.90 10.23 -12.90
C TYR A 17 22.15 9.24 -11.75
N VAL A 18 22.13 7.93 -11.99
CA VAL A 18 22.33 6.91 -10.94
C VAL A 18 23.66 7.11 -10.17
N PRO A 19 24.82 7.34 -10.81
CA PRO A 19 26.06 7.68 -10.13
C PRO A 19 26.00 8.97 -9.30
N GLU A 20 25.37 10.03 -9.82
CA GLU A 20 25.29 11.34 -9.16
C GLU A 20 24.37 11.31 -7.93
N ILE A 21 23.21 10.65 -8.05
CA ILE A 21 22.28 10.39 -6.94
C ILE A 21 22.96 9.50 -5.89
N ARG A 22 23.72 8.49 -6.32
CA ARG A 22 24.48 7.62 -5.41
C ARG A 22 25.56 8.40 -4.65
N GLY A 23 26.24 9.34 -5.30
CA GLY A 23 27.22 10.23 -4.66
C GLY A 23 26.57 11.14 -3.62
N SER A 24 25.51 11.85 -3.99
CA SER A 24 24.76 12.73 -3.09
C SER A 24 24.19 11.97 -1.88
N PHE A 25 23.65 10.77 -2.11
CA PHE A 25 23.13 9.91 -1.05
C PHE A 25 24.25 9.39 -0.13
N LYS A 26 25.42 9.04 -0.69
CA LYS A 26 26.60 8.67 0.08
C LYS A 26 27.03 9.78 1.03
N ASP A 27 27.15 10.99 0.51
CA ASP A 27 27.62 12.13 1.29
C ASP A 27 26.62 12.49 2.41
N ALA A 28 25.32 12.46 2.11
CA ALA A 28 24.26 12.66 3.09
C ALA A 28 24.28 11.57 4.19
N TRP A 29 24.47 10.31 3.83
CA TRP A 29 24.52 9.20 4.78
C TRP A 29 25.75 9.25 5.69
N ILE A 30 26.91 9.60 5.14
CA ILE A 30 28.15 9.81 5.90
C ILE A 30 27.98 11.00 6.85
N TYR A 31 27.45 12.12 6.35
CA TYR A 31 27.16 13.28 7.19
C TYR A 31 26.26 12.92 8.37
N MET A 32 25.20 12.15 8.14
CA MET A 32 24.27 11.73 9.18
C MET A 32 24.95 10.85 10.24
N ASN A 33 25.74 9.86 9.84
CA ASN A 33 26.48 9.00 10.78
C ASN A 33 27.53 9.77 11.60
N ASN A 34 28.07 10.87 11.07
CA ASN A 34 29.04 11.70 11.78
C ASN A 34 28.41 12.67 12.80
N HIS A 35 27.12 13.01 12.64
CA HIS A 35 26.45 14.03 13.46
C HIS A 35 25.38 13.46 14.39
N TYR A 36 24.91 12.24 14.16
CA TYR A 36 23.85 11.61 14.95
C TYR A 36 24.27 10.23 15.44
N THR A 37 23.79 9.88 16.63
CA THR A 37 23.99 8.54 17.19
C THR A 37 23.17 7.49 16.44
N LYS A 38 23.60 6.22 16.48
CA LYS A 38 22.82 5.09 15.94
C LYS A 38 21.40 5.06 16.49
N PHE A 39 21.24 5.34 17.79
CA PHE A 39 19.93 5.44 18.42
C PHE A 39 19.07 6.52 17.75
N GLN A 40 19.58 7.74 17.57
CA GLN A 40 18.82 8.83 16.95
C GLN A 40 18.41 8.50 15.51
N ILE A 41 19.30 7.88 14.72
CA ILE A 41 19.01 7.48 13.34
C ILE A 41 17.96 6.38 13.30
N ALA A 42 18.15 5.30 14.08
CA ALA A 42 17.28 4.13 14.10
C ALA A 42 15.89 4.38 14.70
N THR A 43 15.75 5.44 15.52
CA THR A 43 14.49 5.76 16.20
C THR A 43 13.85 7.02 15.60
N TRP A 44 14.30 8.20 16.00
CA TRP A 44 13.71 9.48 15.62
C TRP A 44 13.84 9.77 14.12
N GLY A 45 15.01 9.51 13.53
CA GLY A 45 15.22 9.65 12.08
C GLY A 45 14.28 8.74 11.29
N SER A 46 14.22 7.46 11.69
CA SER A 46 13.34 6.47 11.06
C SER A 46 11.84 6.80 11.23
N LEU A 47 11.43 7.28 12.41
CA LEU A 47 10.06 7.74 12.65
C LEU A 47 9.71 8.93 11.75
N ILE A 48 10.56 9.96 11.69
CA ILE A 48 10.32 11.14 10.86
C ILE A 48 10.19 10.77 9.38
N VAL A 49 11.12 9.95 8.88
CA VAL A 49 11.07 9.49 7.48
C VAL A 49 9.80 8.68 7.23
N HIS A 50 9.43 7.77 8.14
CA HIS A 50 8.20 6.97 8.03
C HIS A 50 6.95 7.85 7.95
N GLU A 51 6.76 8.77 8.90
CA GLU A 51 5.59 9.66 8.93
C GLU A 51 5.53 10.52 7.66
N LEU A 52 6.66 11.13 7.26
CA LEU A 52 6.72 11.96 6.06
C LEU A 52 6.34 11.18 4.81
N VAL A 53 6.96 10.00 4.60
CA VAL A 53 6.66 9.15 3.44
C VAL A 53 5.20 8.72 3.46
N TYR A 54 4.66 8.33 4.63
CA TYR A 54 3.28 7.92 4.77
C TYR A 54 2.30 9.05 4.40
N PHE A 55 2.42 10.23 5.01
CA PHE A 55 1.49 11.33 4.75
C PHE A 55 1.61 11.87 3.32
N ILE A 56 2.82 11.93 2.77
CA ILE A 56 3.03 12.31 1.37
C ILE A 56 2.36 11.30 0.44
N ALA A 57 2.50 10.00 0.70
CA ALA A 57 1.89 8.97 -0.11
C ALA A 57 0.34 8.96 0.00
N CYS A 58 -0.22 9.29 1.16
CA CYS A 58 -1.68 9.39 1.36
C CYS A 58 -2.28 10.66 0.74
N LEU A 59 -1.48 11.73 0.58
CA LEU A 59 -1.95 13.05 0.15
C LEU A 59 -2.69 13.04 -1.19
N PRO A 60 -2.22 12.37 -2.26
CA PRO A 60 -2.97 12.27 -3.52
C PRO A 60 -4.38 11.70 -3.34
N GLY A 61 -4.51 10.59 -2.59
CA GLY A 61 -5.80 9.97 -2.31
C GLY A 61 -6.77 10.91 -1.58
N PHE A 62 -6.26 11.68 -0.62
CA PHE A 62 -7.04 12.71 0.06
C PHE A 62 -7.41 13.88 -0.88
N LEU A 63 -6.50 14.32 -1.75
CA LEU A 63 -6.75 15.44 -2.66
C LEU A 63 -7.75 15.09 -3.77
N PHE A 64 -7.83 13.83 -4.20
CA PHE A 64 -8.74 13.38 -5.25
C PHE A 64 -10.22 13.65 -4.96
N GLN A 65 -10.61 13.79 -3.70
CA GLN A 65 -12.00 14.11 -3.36
C GLN A 65 -12.41 15.53 -3.80
N PHE A 66 -11.46 16.45 -3.92
CA PHE A 66 -11.73 17.85 -4.28
C PHE A 66 -11.79 18.09 -5.79
N PHE A 67 -11.27 17.16 -6.60
CA PHE A 67 -11.24 17.30 -8.05
C PHE A 67 -12.48 16.67 -8.71
N PRO A 68 -13.37 17.44 -9.37
CA PRO A 68 -14.58 16.93 -9.99
C PRO A 68 -14.36 15.77 -10.97
N PHE A 69 -13.23 15.81 -11.69
CA PHE A 69 -12.81 14.79 -12.64
C PHE A 69 -12.54 13.43 -11.98
N MET A 70 -11.98 13.41 -10.76
CA MET A 70 -11.63 12.18 -10.06
C MET A 70 -12.85 11.39 -9.59
N ARG A 71 -14.04 12.01 -9.52
CA ARG A 71 -15.30 11.32 -9.19
C ARG A 71 -15.62 10.16 -10.13
N ARG A 72 -15.12 10.17 -11.37
CA ARG A 72 -15.32 9.07 -12.31
C ARG A 72 -14.55 7.80 -11.93
N PHE A 73 -13.44 7.94 -11.20
CA PHE A 73 -12.59 6.84 -10.76
C PHE A 73 -12.97 6.32 -9.36
N LYS A 74 -13.84 7.03 -8.65
CA LYS A 74 -14.35 6.58 -7.35
C LYS A 74 -15.23 5.33 -7.52
N ILE A 75 -14.93 4.29 -6.74
CA ILE A 75 -15.62 2.99 -6.80
C ILE A 75 -17.04 3.14 -6.22
N GLN A 76 -17.16 3.60 -4.97
CA GLN A 76 -18.43 3.84 -4.30
C GLN A 76 -18.85 5.32 -4.44
N ARG A 77 -19.63 5.64 -5.48
CA ARG A 77 -20.05 7.03 -5.80
C ARG A 77 -21.22 7.56 -4.96
N ASP A 78 -22.04 6.65 -4.46
CA ASP A 78 -23.27 6.88 -3.71
C ASP A 78 -23.03 7.15 -2.21
N ARG A 79 -21.80 6.93 -1.74
CA ARG A 79 -21.40 7.11 -0.34
C ARG A 79 -20.27 8.13 -0.20
N PRO A 80 -20.56 9.44 -0.20
CA PRO A 80 -19.55 10.44 0.08
C PRO A 80 -19.04 10.32 1.52
N GLU A 81 -17.75 10.57 1.70
CA GLU A 81 -17.12 10.55 3.03
C GLU A 81 -17.52 11.82 3.78
N GLY A 82 -18.24 11.65 4.90
CA GLY A 82 -18.53 12.77 5.80
C GLY A 82 -17.28 13.21 6.55
N VAL A 83 -17.13 14.53 6.74
CA VAL A 83 -16.01 15.15 7.47
C VAL A 83 -15.82 14.53 8.86
N ASP A 84 -16.91 14.22 9.56
CA ASP A 84 -16.86 13.57 10.89
C ASP A 84 -16.18 12.20 10.85
N LYS A 85 -16.44 11.41 9.80
CA LYS A 85 -15.82 10.09 9.63
C LYS A 85 -14.34 10.22 9.30
N GLN A 86 -13.98 11.19 8.46
CA GLN A 86 -12.58 11.48 8.12
C GLN A 86 -11.81 11.92 9.37
N TRP A 87 -12.39 12.79 10.20
CA TRP A 87 -11.76 13.27 11.43
C TRP A 87 -11.59 12.15 12.47
N LYS A 88 -12.61 11.30 12.63
CA LYS A 88 -12.53 10.12 13.49
C LYS A 88 -11.43 9.16 13.03
N CYS A 89 -11.34 8.90 11.73
CA CYS A 89 -10.28 8.09 11.15
C CYS A 89 -8.90 8.72 11.37
N PHE A 90 -8.76 10.02 11.16
CA PHE A 90 -7.51 10.73 11.39
C PHE A 90 -7.04 10.61 12.84
N LYS A 91 -7.92 10.79 13.82
CA LYS A 91 -7.57 10.60 15.24
C LYS A 91 -7.11 9.18 15.55
N LEU A 92 -7.83 8.18 15.03
CA LEU A 92 -7.48 6.77 15.22
C LEU A 92 -6.14 6.44 14.55
N LEU A 93 -5.90 7.02 13.36
CA LEU A 93 -4.65 6.90 12.63
C LEU A 93 -3.48 7.47 13.43
N MET A 94 -3.63 8.67 14.00
CA MET A 94 -2.60 9.29 14.85
C MET A 94 -2.32 8.43 16.07
N PHE A 95 -3.36 7.92 16.73
CA PHE A 95 -3.19 7.01 17.86
C PHE A 95 -2.41 5.75 17.46
N ASN A 96 -2.74 5.13 16.33
CA ASN A 96 -2.04 3.94 15.84
C ASN A 96 -0.57 4.26 15.52
N HIS A 97 -0.27 5.38 14.85
CA HIS A 97 1.11 5.75 14.48
C HIS A 97 1.96 6.03 15.73
N PHE A 98 1.47 6.83 16.68
CA PHE A 98 2.29 7.23 17.81
C PHE A 98 2.27 6.25 19.00
N CYS A 99 1.14 5.59 19.27
CA CYS A 99 1.00 4.73 20.45
C CYS A 99 1.22 3.24 20.16
N ILE A 100 1.04 2.78 18.92
CA ILE A 100 1.26 1.39 18.54
C ILE A 100 2.54 1.26 17.72
N GLN A 101 2.66 2.04 16.64
CA GLN A 101 3.79 1.96 15.74
C GLN A 101 5.05 2.63 16.30
N GLY A 102 4.91 3.75 17.01
CA GLY A 102 6.02 4.45 17.67
C GLY A 102 6.89 3.51 18.52
N PRO A 103 6.32 2.77 19.49
CA PRO A 103 7.07 1.78 20.27
C PRO A 103 7.75 0.69 19.42
N LEU A 104 7.11 0.23 18.33
CA LEU A 104 7.71 -0.74 17.41
C LEU A 104 8.93 -0.14 16.69
N ILE A 105 8.84 1.12 16.24
CA ILE A 105 9.97 1.83 15.61
C ILE A 105 11.11 2.03 16.62
N LEU A 106 10.82 2.33 17.89
CA LEU A 106 11.84 2.38 18.94
C LEU A 106 12.56 1.03 19.10
N GLY A 107 11.81 -0.07 18.95
CA GLY A 107 12.35 -1.44 18.94
C GLY A 107 13.35 -1.70 17.79
N THR A 108 13.33 -0.91 16.72
CA THR A 108 14.29 -1.03 15.60
C THR A 108 15.72 -0.87 16.06
N TYR A 109 16.00 0.05 16.99
CA TYR A 109 17.34 0.20 17.54
C TYR A 109 17.83 -1.08 18.25
N ALA A 110 16.97 -1.66 19.10
CA ALA A 110 17.29 -2.91 19.78
C ALA A 110 17.50 -4.06 18.78
N PHE A 111 16.70 -4.11 17.72
CA PHE A 111 16.87 -5.06 16.63
C PHE A 111 18.21 -4.87 15.91
N THR A 112 18.58 -3.64 15.56
CA THR A 112 19.86 -3.36 14.87
C THR A 112 21.07 -3.72 15.73
N GLU A 113 21.00 -3.48 17.04
CA GLU A 113 22.06 -3.85 17.97
C GLU A 113 22.13 -5.36 18.18
N PHE A 114 20.99 -6.04 18.33
CA PHE A 114 20.93 -7.50 18.51
C PHE A 114 21.55 -8.25 17.33
N PHE A 115 21.27 -7.80 16.10
CA PHE A 115 21.81 -8.41 14.88
C PHE A 115 23.14 -7.80 14.41
N ASN A 116 23.72 -6.85 15.17
CA ASN A 116 24.95 -6.13 14.81
C ASN A 116 24.91 -5.56 13.38
N ILE A 117 23.80 -4.92 13.03
CA ILE A 117 23.60 -4.36 11.68
C ILE A 117 24.51 -3.12 11.53
N PRO A 118 25.42 -3.10 10.55
CA PRO A 118 26.29 -1.97 10.31
C PRO A 118 25.51 -0.78 9.71
N PHE A 119 25.92 0.43 10.08
CA PHE A 119 25.35 1.69 9.57
C PHE A 119 26.31 2.41 8.63
N ASP A 120 27.55 1.94 8.48
CA ASP A 120 28.51 2.53 7.55
C ASP A 120 28.10 2.30 6.10
N TRP A 121 28.54 3.23 5.25
CA TRP A 121 28.24 3.18 3.82
C TRP A 121 28.83 1.95 3.13
N ASP A 122 30.03 1.54 3.53
CA ASP A 122 30.78 0.48 2.85
C ASP A 122 30.16 -0.90 3.07
N SER A 123 29.44 -1.09 4.17
CA SER A 123 28.66 -2.29 4.47
C SER A 123 27.27 -2.31 3.81
N MET A 124 26.85 -1.24 3.12
CA MET A 124 25.54 -1.17 2.48
C MET A 124 25.45 -2.22 1.34
N PRO A 125 24.43 -3.11 1.35
CA PRO A 125 24.25 -4.06 0.27
C PRO A 125 24.01 -3.35 -1.06
N PRO A 126 24.36 -3.98 -2.20
CA PRO A 126 24.03 -3.43 -3.51
C PRO A 126 22.50 -3.33 -3.68
N TRP A 127 22.05 -2.38 -4.49
CA TRP A 127 20.62 -2.03 -4.63
C TRP A 127 19.72 -3.22 -5.00
N TRP A 128 20.22 -4.16 -5.82
CA TRP A 128 19.46 -5.36 -6.19
C TRP A 128 19.21 -6.29 -5.00
N ASN A 129 20.15 -6.36 -4.05
CA ASN A 129 20.01 -7.17 -2.85
C ASN A 129 18.97 -6.55 -1.93
N ILE A 130 18.98 -5.22 -1.79
CA ILE A 130 17.94 -4.47 -1.09
C ILE A 130 16.58 -4.72 -1.75
N ALA A 131 16.48 -4.62 -3.08
CA ALA A 131 15.24 -4.85 -3.80
C ALA A 131 14.69 -6.27 -3.60
N LEU A 132 15.55 -7.30 -3.66
CA LEU A 132 15.15 -8.69 -3.39
C LEU A 132 14.69 -8.89 -1.94
N ARG A 133 15.36 -8.27 -0.97
CA ARG A 133 14.95 -8.32 0.44
C ARG A 133 13.60 -7.64 0.65
N VAL A 134 13.40 -6.45 0.07
CA VAL A 134 12.13 -5.72 0.13
C VAL A 134 11.01 -6.55 -0.50
N PHE A 135 11.26 -7.16 -1.67
CA PHE A 135 10.30 -8.05 -2.30
C PHE A 135 9.99 -9.26 -1.41
N GLY A 136 11.02 -9.92 -0.85
CA GLY A 136 10.83 -11.03 0.09
C GLY A 136 10.01 -10.64 1.31
N CYS A 137 10.29 -9.49 1.92
CA CYS A 137 9.50 -8.94 3.02
C CYS A 137 8.05 -8.68 2.59
N ALA A 138 7.81 -8.14 1.39
CA ALA A 138 6.46 -7.90 0.88
C ALA A 138 5.67 -9.21 0.70
N VAL A 139 6.30 -10.28 0.21
CA VAL A 139 5.66 -11.61 0.09
C VAL A 139 5.33 -12.20 1.47
N ILE A 140 6.24 -12.07 2.44
CA ILE A 140 6.04 -12.54 3.82
C ILE A 140 4.90 -11.74 4.48
N GLU A 141 4.92 -10.42 4.34
CA GLU A 141 3.89 -9.52 4.85
C GLU A 141 2.52 -9.89 4.27
N ASP A 142 2.41 -10.02 2.94
CA ASP A 142 1.16 -10.37 2.27
C ASP A 142 0.63 -11.74 2.73
N THR A 143 1.53 -12.71 2.91
CA THR A 143 1.19 -14.04 3.43
C THR A 143 0.63 -13.97 4.84
N TRP A 144 1.36 -13.34 5.77
CA TRP A 144 0.89 -13.18 7.14
C TRP A 144 -0.41 -12.38 7.19
N HIS A 145 -0.53 -11.32 6.39
CA HIS A 145 -1.73 -10.51 6.30
C HIS A 145 -2.94 -11.33 5.88
N TYR A 146 -2.83 -12.16 4.83
CA TYR A 146 -3.93 -13.01 4.39
C TYR A 146 -4.47 -13.90 5.52
N PHE A 147 -3.58 -14.65 6.18
CA PHE A 147 -3.99 -15.57 7.25
C PHE A 147 -4.50 -14.85 8.48
N LEU A 148 -3.86 -13.74 8.86
CA LEU A 148 -4.33 -12.92 9.97
C LEU A 148 -5.70 -12.32 9.66
N HIS A 149 -5.90 -11.78 8.46
CA HIS A 149 -7.16 -11.21 8.02
C HIS A 149 -8.27 -12.27 8.02
N TYR A 150 -8.01 -13.46 7.47
CA TYR A 150 -8.91 -14.60 7.56
C TYR A 150 -9.28 -14.94 9.02
N ALA A 151 -8.29 -15.02 9.92
CA ALA A 151 -8.51 -15.32 11.33
C ALA A 151 -9.26 -14.20 12.07
N LEU A 152 -9.03 -12.94 11.71
CA LEU A 152 -9.71 -11.77 12.26
C LEU A 152 -11.20 -11.74 11.90
N HIS A 153 -11.60 -12.43 10.84
CA HIS A 153 -13.00 -12.67 10.48
C HIS A 153 -13.66 -13.82 11.24
N ASP A 154 -12.91 -14.54 12.09
CA ASP A 154 -13.52 -15.47 13.04
C ASP A 154 -14.49 -14.70 13.95
N ARG A 155 -15.69 -15.25 14.13
CA ARG A 155 -16.80 -14.63 14.88
C ARG A 155 -16.39 -14.17 16.29
N ARG A 156 -15.42 -14.85 16.91
CA ARG A 156 -14.92 -14.52 18.26
C ARG A 156 -14.10 -13.24 18.28
N ILE A 157 -13.34 -12.98 17.21
CA ILE A 157 -12.37 -11.88 17.13
C ILE A 157 -12.96 -10.69 16.38
N TYR A 158 -13.73 -10.95 15.31
CA TYR A 158 -14.31 -9.96 14.42
C TYR A 158 -14.96 -8.79 15.18
N LYS A 159 -15.82 -9.10 16.15
CA LYS A 159 -16.59 -8.10 16.92
C LYS A 159 -15.73 -7.07 17.66
N HIS A 160 -14.47 -7.39 17.99
CA HIS A 160 -13.60 -6.54 18.80
C HIS A 160 -12.58 -5.77 17.97
N ILE A 161 -12.03 -6.42 16.93
CA ILE A 161 -10.90 -5.86 16.16
C ILE A 161 -11.37 -5.49 14.77
N HIS A 162 -11.75 -6.48 13.97
CA HIS A 162 -11.94 -6.31 12.53
C HIS A 162 -13.22 -5.54 12.18
N LYS A 163 -14.22 -5.52 13.07
CA LYS A 163 -15.42 -4.69 12.95
C LYS A 163 -15.09 -3.19 12.88
N VAL A 164 -14.00 -2.73 13.50
CA VAL A 164 -13.56 -1.33 13.42
C VAL A 164 -13.07 -1.01 12.01
N HIS A 165 -12.33 -1.91 11.38
CA HIS A 165 -11.92 -1.77 9.98
C HIS A 165 -13.14 -1.74 9.04
N HIS A 166 -14.09 -2.66 9.22
CA HIS A 166 -15.38 -2.64 8.51
C HIS A 166 -16.32 -1.49 8.85
N HIS A 167 -16.00 -0.63 9.82
CA HIS A 167 -16.72 0.61 10.03
C HIS A 167 -16.44 1.61 8.89
N PHE A 168 -15.25 1.54 8.30
CA PHE A 168 -14.78 2.39 7.21
C PHE A 168 -14.93 1.67 5.85
N GLN A 169 -16.14 1.17 5.57
CA GLN A 169 -16.48 0.40 4.34
C GLN A 169 -16.21 1.14 3.03
N THR A 170 -16.10 2.47 3.08
CA THR A 170 -15.61 3.31 1.98
C THR A 170 -14.15 3.60 2.28
N PRO A 171 -13.22 2.75 1.84
CA PRO A 171 -11.81 3.02 2.03
C PRO A 171 -11.46 4.35 1.35
N PHE A 172 -10.70 5.19 2.06
CA PHE A 172 -10.15 6.43 1.53
C PHE A 172 -8.68 6.50 1.91
N GLY A 173 -7.85 7.20 1.13
CA GLY A 173 -6.38 7.04 1.13
C GLY A 173 -5.66 7.11 2.48
N MET A 174 -6.27 7.66 3.55
CA MET A 174 -5.72 7.69 4.91
C MET A 174 -5.93 6.39 5.72
N THR A 175 -6.69 5.43 5.21
CA THR A 175 -6.98 4.14 5.87
C THR A 175 -5.95 3.04 5.56
N SER A 176 -4.99 3.33 4.68
CA SER A 176 -4.07 2.34 4.11
C SER A 176 -2.65 2.48 4.64
N LEU A 177 -1.92 1.37 4.72
CA LEU A 177 -0.46 1.39 4.80
C LEU A 177 0.13 1.81 3.45
N VAL A 178 1.36 2.33 3.41
CA VAL A 178 1.99 2.87 2.19
C VAL A 178 1.89 1.91 0.99
N LEU A 179 2.10 0.61 1.23
CA LEU A 179 2.00 -0.44 0.21
C LEU A 179 0.57 -0.69 -0.28
N THR A 180 -0.43 -0.40 0.54
CA THR A 180 -1.85 -0.68 0.29
C THR A 180 -2.69 0.57 0.02
N ILE A 181 -2.03 1.73 -0.17
CA ILE A 181 -2.69 3.02 -0.44
C ILE A 181 -3.64 2.92 -1.62
N ASP A 182 -3.22 2.27 -2.70
CA ASP A 182 -4.12 2.03 -3.84
C ASP A 182 -5.34 1.21 -3.42
N VAL A 183 -5.09 0.08 -2.73
CA VAL A 183 -6.10 -0.90 -2.34
C VAL A 183 -7.19 -0.31 -1.43
N HIS A 184 -6.85 0.65 -0.56
CA HIS A 184 -7.83 1.36 0.26
C HIS A 184 -7.93 2.87 -0.06
N SER A 185 -7.59 3.28 -1.28
CA SER A 185 -7.80 4.67 -1.70
C SER A 185 -9.27 5.00 -1.93
N GLY A 186 -10.09 3.98 -2.25
CA GLY A 186 -11.46 4.16 -2.74
C GLY A 186 -11.55 4.58 -4.21
N TYR A 187 -10.40 4.69 -4.89
CA TYR A 187 -10.29 5.02 -6.30
C TYR A 187 -9.67 3.85 -7.07
N ASP A 188 -10.18 3.62 -8.26
CA ASP A 188 -9.60 2.69 -9.22
C ASP A 188 -8.87 3.48 -10.31
N LEU A 189 -7.54 3.55 -10.20
CA LEU A 189 -6.68 4.40 -11.02
C LEU A 189 -5.79 3.57 -11.96
N PRO A 190 -6.33 3.07 -13.09
CA PRO A 190 -5.66 2.09 -13.93
C PRO A 190 -4.33 2.58 -14.56
N TRP A 191 -4.12 3.89 -14.65
CA TRP A 191 -2.95 4.49 -15.31
C TRP A 191 -1.84 4.95 -14.34
N LEU A 192 -2.19 5.18 -13.07
CA LEU A 192 -1.24 5.67 -12.06
C LEU A 192 -0.63 4.52 -11.26
N ASN A 193 -1.33 3.39 -11.19
CA ASN A 193 -0.87 2.24 -10.45
C ASN A 193 -0.13 1.24 -11.37
N LEU A 194 1.20 1.30 -11.34
CA LEU A 194 2.08 0.35 -12.04
C LEU A 194 1.91 -1.09 -11.55
N PHE A 195 1.34 -1.31 -10.36
CA PHE A 195 1.12 -2.66 -9.83
C PHE A 195 0.07 -3.46 -10.59
N HIS A 196 -0.79 -2.81 -11.38
CA HIS A 196 -1.69 -3.53 -12.30
C HIS A 196 -0.95 -4.36 -13.36
N LEU A 197 0.34 -4.10 -13.58
CA LEU A 197 1.19 -4.90 -14.46
C LEU A 197 1.64 -6.22 -13.81
N PHE A 198 1.62 -6.32 -12.47
CA PHE A 198 1.98 -7.55 -11.79
C PHE A 198 0.82 -8.56 -11.84
N PRO A 199 1.10 -9.82 -12.24
CA PRO A 199 0.09 -10.86 -12.19
C PRO A 199 -0.35 -11.07 -10.74
N PHE A 200 -1.64 -11.38 -10.56
CA PHE A 200 -2.25 -11.65 -9.26
C PHE A 200 -2.40 -10.44 -8.32
N TYR A 201 -2.19 -9.21 -8.80
CA TYR A 201 -2.50 -8.03 -8.00
C TYR A 201 -4.00 -7.94 -7.67
N ALA A 202 -4.34 -7.77 -6.39
CA ALA A 202 -5.72 -7.64 -5.91
C ALA A 202 -6.35 -6.32 -6.35
N GLY A 203 -5.67 -5.20 -6.06
CA GLY A 203 -6.15 -3.86 -6.35
C GLY A 203 -7.38 -3.43 -5.55
N ALA A 204 -7.75 -2.15 -5.72
CA ALA A 204 -8.81 -1.51 -4.94
C ALA A 204 -10.18 -2.20 -5.05
N ARG A 205 -10.56 -2.66 -6.26
CA ARG A 205 -11.87 -3.31 -6.47
C ARG A 205 -12.03 -4.63 -5.74
N PHE A 206 -10.95 -5.40 -5.61
CA PHE A 206 -10.98 -6.70 -4.95
C PHE A 206 -11.23 -6.53 -3.46
N HIS A 207 -10.56 -5.57 -2.84
CA HIS A 207 -10.75 -5.25 -1.42
C HIS A 207 -12.06 -4.47 -1.16
N ASP A 208 -12.50 -3.62 -2.06
CA ASP A 208 -13.81 -2.97 -1.96
C ASP A 208 -14.95 -4.00 -1.95
N PHE A 209 -14.85 -5.04 -2.79
CA PHE A 209 -15.79 -6.16 -2.76
C PHE A 209 -15.75 -6.93 -1.43
N HIS A 210 -14.57 -7.07 -0.81
CA HIS A 210 -14.46 -7.62 0.53
C HIS A 210 -15.28 -6.82 1.56
N HIS A 211 -15.20 -5.49 1.55
CA HIS A 211 -16.01 -4.63 2.43
C HIS A 211 -17.53 -4.74 2.17
N TYR A 212 -17.92 -5.07 0.94
CA TYR A 212 -19.32 -5.31 0.59
C TYR A 212 -19.81 -6.69 1.04
N ASN A 213 -19.00 -7.72 0.83
CA ASN A 213 -19.39 -9.13 0.99
C ASN A 213 -19.02 -9.73 2.35
N PHE A 214 -18.07 -9.13 3.07
CA PHE A 214 -17.54 -9.50 4.40
C PHE A 214 -16.87 -10.87 4.51
N VAL A 215 -17.05 -11.76 3.53
CA VAL A 215 -16.50 -13.11 3.52
C VAL A 215 -15.70 -13.30 2.22
N GLY A 216 -14.52 -13.90 2.29
CA GLY A 216 -13.62 -14.05 1.14
C GLY A 216 -12.81 -12.79 0.84
N ASN A 217 -11.98 -12.82 -0.21
CA ASN A 217 -11.14 -11.70 -0.67
C ASN A 217 -10.24 -11.12 0.44
N TYR A 218 -9.46 -11.99 1.08
CA TYR A 218 -8.67 -11.62 2.26
C TYR A 218 -7.28 -11.05 1.92
N ALA A 219 -6.79 -11.24 0.69
CA ALA A 219 -5.51 -10.71 0.25
C ALA A 219 -5.44 -9.19 0.36
N SER A 220 -4.25 -8.72 0.71
CA SER A 220 -3.92 -7.30 0.76
C SER A 220 -3.38 -6.83 -0.59
N THR A 221 -2.35 -7.51 -1.10
CA THR A 221 -1.66 -7.11 -2.33
C THR A 221 -1.77 -8.19 -3.40
N PHE A 222 -1.46 -9.45 -3.05
CA PHE A 222 -1.44 -10.56 -4.01
C PHE A 222 -2.54 -11.59 -3.75
N THR A 223 -3.34 -11.87 -4.78
CA THR A 223 -4.50 -12.77 -4.74
C THR A 223 -4.16 -14.26 -4.77
N TRP A 224 -2.87 -14.65 -4.72
CA TRP A 224 -2.46 -16.05 -4.83
C TRP A 224 -3.09 -16.94 -3.76
N TRP A 225 -3.24 -16.43 -2.54
CA TRP A 225 -3.74 -17.17 -1.39
C TRP A 225 -5.25 -17.33 -1.52
N ASP A 226 -5.95 -16.26 -1.94
CA ASP A 226 -7.36 -16.37 -2.26
C ASP A 226 -7.62 -17.36 -3.40
N LYS A 227 -6.76 -17.42 -4.41
CA LYS A 227 -6.86 -18.38 -5.51
C LYS A 227 -6.59 -19.82 -5.03
N ILE A 228 -5.62 -20.03 -4.16
CA ILE A 228 -5.26 -21.34 -3.60
C ILE A 228 -6.39 -21.87 -2.72
N PHE A 229 -6.95 -21.04 -1.85
CA PHE A 229 -8.00 -21.43 -0.89
C PHE A 229 -9.43 -21.22 -1.43
N GLY A 230 -9.59 -20.70 -2.64
CA GLY A 230 -10.89 -20.46 -3.27
C GLY A 230 -11.71 -19.32 -2.64
N THR A 231 -11.07 -18.43 -1.88
CA THR A 231 -11.75 -17.32 -1.21
C THR A 231 -12.04 -16.13 -2.14
N ASP A 232 -11.70 -16.22 -3.44
CA ASP A 232 -12.03 -15.24 -4.49
C ASP A 232 -13.23 -15.64 -5.39
N GLN A 233 -13.87 -16.78 -5.14
CA GLN A 233 -14.90 -17.34 -6.04
C GLN A 233 -16.09 -16.40 -6.24
N GLN A 234 -16.59 -15.80 -5.16
CA GLN A 234 -17.73 -14.88 -5.19
C GLN A 234 -17.40 -13.59 -5.96
N TYR A 235 -16.15 -13.14 -5.88
CA TYR A 235 -15.68 -11.99 -6.64
C TYR A 235 -15.64 -12.27 -8.16
N LYS A 236 -15.16 -13.46 -8.56
CA LYS A 236 -15.17 -13.89 -9.97
C LYS A 236 -16.59 -13.91 -10.55
N GLU A 237 -17.54 -14.45 -9.79
CA GLU A 237 -18.96 -14.48 -10.18
C GLU A 237 -19.56 -13.08 -10.29
N TYR A 238 -19.22 -12.19 -9.34
CA TYR A 238 -19.62 -10.80 -9.37
C TYR A 238 -19.10 -10.07 -10.61
N CYS A 239 -17.82 -10.23 -10.94
CA CYS A 239 -17.21 -9.66 -12.14
C CYS A 239 -17.85 -10.20 -13.43
N ALA A 240 -18.13 -11.50 -13.51
CA ALA A 240 -18.80 -12.10 -14.66
C ALA A 240 -20.20 -11.50 -14.88
N LYS A 241 -21.00 -11.34 -13.80
CA LYS A 241 -22.32 -10.70 -13.86
C LYS A 241 -22.24 -9.24 -14.32
N GLN A 242 -21.25 -8.49 -13.86
CA GLN A 242 -21.01 -7.11 -14.28
C GLN A 242 -20.69 -6.99 -15.78
N ILE A 243 -19.85 -7.88 -16.31
CA ILE A 243 -19.50 -7.91 -17.74
C ILE A 243 -20.72 -8.21 -18.59
N LEU A 244 -21.51 -9.23 -18.22
CA LEU A 244 -22.74 -9.59 -18.92
C LEU A 244 -23.75 -8.43 -18.93
N SER A 245 -23.95 -7.78 -17.77
CA SER A 245 -24.86 -6.63 -17.66
C SER A 245 -24.44 -5.45 -18.54
N LYS A 246 -23.13 -5.18 -18.64
CA LYS A 246 -22.62 -4.12 -19.54
C LYS A 246 -22.84 -4.47 -21.01
N ALA A 247 -22.53 -5.70 -21.40
CA ALA A 247 -22.75 -6.17 -22.76
C ALA A 247 -24.24 -6.09 -23.17
N ASP A 248 -25.16 -6.42 -22.26
CA ASP A 248 -26.60 -6.32 -22.51
C ASP A 248 -27.07 -4.87 -22.66
N LYS A 249 -26.52 -3.94 -21.85
CA LYS A 249 -26.82 -2.50 -21.98
C LYS A 249 -26.32 -1.93 -23.30
N GLU A 250 -25.12 -2.32 -23.72
CA GLU A 250 -24.55 -1.90 -25.00
C GLU A 250 -25.34 -2.46 -26.20
N LYS A 251 -25.83 -3.69 -26.11
CA LYS A 251 -26.73 -4.27 -27.12
C LYS A 251 -28.07 -3.54 -27.21
N LYS A 252 -28.64 -3.10 -26.08
CA LYS A 252 -29.90 -2.35 -26.04
C LYS A 252 -29.77 -0.89 -26.47
N ALA A 253 -28.55 -0.34 -26.44
CA ALA A 253 -28.25 1.02 -26.84
C ALA A 253 -27.88 1.14 -28.34
N LYS A 254 -27.71 0.01 -29.02
CA LYS A 254 -27.56 -0.10 -30.49
C LYS A 254 -28.91 -0.42 -31.11
#